data_AF-A0A7M3YEB8-F1
#
_entry.id   AF-A0A7M3YEB8-F1
#
_cell.length_a   1.000
_cell.length_b   1.000
_cell.length_c   1.000
_cell.angle_alpha   90.00
_cell.angle_beta   90.00
_cell.angle_gamma   90.00
#
_symmetry.space_group_name_H-M   'P 1'
#
loop_
_entity.id
_entity.type
_entity.pdbx_description
1 polymer ?
#
loop_
_entity_poly.entity_id
_entity_poly.type
_entity_poly.pdbx_seq_one_letter_code
_entity_poly.pdbx_strand_id
1 'polypeptide(L)'
;MGMGIAQMALLAGADDAGSTMMEENVVSASGTTKFSATEYELQLSIHRAGFLPVRRNSDYDRLDTPDALAGSPEAMCQPPLHAVELV
;
A
#
# COMPACT_ATOMS: atom_id res chain seq x y z
N MET A 1 -7.74 -6.76 -3.66
CA MET A 1 -7.48 -6.85 -2.19
C MET A 1 -7.69 -5.48 -1.57
N GLY A 2 -8.24 -5.40 -0.35
CA GLY A 2 -8.48 -4.12 0.33
C GLY A 2 -7.22 -3.50 0.93
N MET A 3 -7.20 -2.18 1.09
CA MET A 3 -6.00 -1.43 1.54
C MET A 3 -5.50 -1.85 2.92
N GLY A 4 -6.40 -2.21 3.85
CA GLY A 4 -5.99 -2.68 5.18
C GLY A 4 -5.22 -4.01 5.13
N ILE A 5 -5.57 -4.93 4.22
CA ILE A 5 -4.82 -6.18 4.03
C ILE A 5 -3.44 -5.91 3.43
N ALA A 6 -3.34 -4.94 2.50
CA ALA A 6 -2.06 -4.52 1.95
C ALA A 6 -1.12 -3.98 3.04
N GLN A 7 -1.61 -3.18 3.99
CA GLN A 7 -0.81 -2.70 5.12
C GLN A 7 -0.31 -3.84 6.01
N MET A 8 -1.18 -4.80 6.32
CA MET A 8 -0.78 -5.98 7.09
C MET A 8 0.26 -6.83 6.35
N ALA A 9 0.15 -6.95 5.03
CA ALA A 9 1.14 -7.67 4.22
C ALA A 9 2.51 -7.00 4.28
N LEU A 10 2.59 -5.67 4.25
CA LEU A 10 3.85 -4.93 4.43
C LEU A 10 4.50 -5.25 5.79
N LEU A 11 3.70 -5.25 6.87
CA LEU A 11 4.16 -5.63 8.21
C LEU A 11 4.58 -7.10 8.31
N ALA A 12 4.07 -7.96 7.42
CA ALA A 12 4.42 -9.38 7.32
C ALA A 12 5.59 -9.67 6.36
N GLY A 13 6.28 -8.64 5.87
CA GLY A 13 7.49 -8.76 5.04
C GLY A 13 7.29 -8.55 3.55
N ALA A 14 6.10 -8.14 3.10
CA ALA A 14 5.95 -7.66 1.73
C ALA A 14 6.71 -6.34 1.53
N ASP A 15 7.39 -6.20 0.39
CA ASP A 15 8.20 -5.05 0.02
C ASP A 15 7.69 -4.33 -1.24
N ASP A 16 6.58 -4.81 -1.82
CA ASP A 16 6.00 -4.29 -3.05
C ASP A 16 4.48 -4.08 -2.94
N ALA A 17 3.99 -3.03 -3.60
CA ALA A 17 2.57 -2.68 -3.65
C ALA A 17 2.22 -2.09 -5.02
N GLY A 18 1.48 -2.87 -5.82
CA GLY A 18 1.03 -2.48 -7.16
C GLY A 18 -0.48 -2.18 -7.21
N SER A 19 -0.87 -1.31 -8.15
CA SER A 19 -2.27 -0.98 -8.44
C SER A 19 -2.82 -1.57 -9.74
N THR A 20 -1.94 -2.08 -10.60
CA THR A 20 -2.33 -2.65 -11.90
C THR A 20 -2.73 -4.12 -11.73
N MET A 21 -4.03 -4.40 -11.79
CA MET A 21 -4.52 -5.76 -12.03
C MET A 21 -4.35 -6.07 -13.53
N MET A 22 -3.50 -7.04 -13.86
CA MET A 22 -3.11 -7.35 -15.24
C MET A 22 -4.14 -8.16 -16.05
N GLU A 23 -5.38 -8.33 -15.56
CA GLU A 23 -6.39 -9.08 -16.32
C GLU A 23 -7.84 -8.70 -15.95
N GLU A 24 -8.61 -8.25 -16.94
CA GLU A 24 -10.03 -7.84 -16.82
C GLU A 24 -10.98 -9.02 -16.53
N ASN A 25 -10.62 -10.22 -16.99
CA ASN A 25 -11.46 -11.42 -16.87
C ASN A 25 -11.60 -11.92 -15.43
N VAL A 26 -10.56 -11.77 -14.60
CA VAL A 26 -10.56 -12.23 -13.20
C VAL A 26 -11.16 -11.21 -12.23
N VAL A 27 -11.20 -9.93 -12.61
CA VAL A 27 -11.66 -8.84 -11.72
C VAL A 27 -13.18 -8.71 -11.72
N SER A 28 -13.82 -8.89 -12.89
CA SER A 28 -15.29 -8.90 -13.02
C SER A 28 -15.95 -10.02 -12.20
N ALA A 29 -15.28 -11.17 -12.07
CA ALA A 29 -15.72 -12.28 -11.22
C ALA A 29 -15.67 -11.97 -9.70
N SER A 30 -14.87 -10.98 -9.28
CA SER A 30 -14.68 -10.62 -7.86
C SER A 30 -15.64 -9.53 -7.34
N GLY A 31 -16.47 -8.94 -8.21
CA GLY A 31 -17.45 -7.90 -7.82
C GLY A 31 -16.84 -6.56 -7.37
N THR A 32 -15.57 -6.30 -7.65
CA THR A 32 -14.88 -5.07 -7.24
C THR A 32 -15.06 -3.95 -8.29
N THR A 33 -15.53 -2.78 -7.87
CA THR A 33 -15.78 -1.61 -8.74
C THR A 33 -14.58 -0.66 -8.88
N LYS A 34 -13.60 -0.73 -7.97
CA LYS A 34 -12.33 0.00 -8.06
C LYS A 34 -11.28 -0.88 -8.73
N PHE A 35 -10.94 -0.53 -9.97
CA PHE A 35 -10.01 -1.27 -10.82
C PHE A 35 -8.53 -0.92 -10.58
N SER A 36 -8.25 0.15 -9.83
CA SER A 36 -6.88 0.56 -9.50
C SER A 36 -6.84 1.35 -8.19
N ALA A 37 -5.71 1.24 -7.49
CA ALA A 37 -5.33 2.18 -6.44
C ALA A 37 -4.55 3.34 -7.07
N THR A 38 -4.86 4.57 -6.66
CA THR A 38 -4.09 5.75 -7.07
C THR A 38 -2.73 5.75 -6.38
N GLU A 39 -1.77 6.49 -6.92
CA GLU A 39 -0.47 6.66 -6.26
C GLU A 39 -0.60 7.25 -4.86
N TYR A 40 -1.52 8.21 -4.69
CA TYR A 40 -1.86 8.75 -3.37
C TYR A 40 -2.27 7.64 -2.39
N GLU A 41 -3.17 6.75 -2.81
CA GLU A 41 -3.65 5.64 -1.97
C GLU A 41 -2.54 4.65 -1.61
N LEU A 42 -1.64 4.35 -2.55
CA LEU A 42 -0.48 3.48 -2.31
C LEU A 42 0.50 4.13 -1.34
N GLN A 43 0.92 5.37 -1.60
CA GLN A 43 1.86 6.09 -0.74
C GLN A 43 1.28 6.30 0.66
N LEU A 44 -0.01 6.64 0.75
CA LEU A 44 -0.71 6.79 2.03
C LEU A 44 -0.68 5.49 2.82
N SER A 45 -0.88 4.35 2.14
CA SER A 45 -0.89 3.05 2.79
C SER A 45 0.48 2.64 3.32
N ILE A 46 1.52 2.80 2.49
CA ILE A 46 2.91 2.51 2.84
C ILE A 46 3.36 3.40 4.01
N HIS A 47 3.05 4.70 3.95
CA HIS A 47 3.39 5.65 5.00
C HIS A 47 2.67 5.35 6.31
N ARG A 48 1.37 5.01 6.26
CA ARG A 48 0.60 4.62 7.46
C ARG A 48 1.09 3.34 8.10
N ALA A 49 1.70 2.43 7.34
CA ALA A 49 2.35 1.24 7.85
C ALA A 49 3.77 1.51 8.41
N GLY A 50 4.25 2.75 8.35
CA GLY A 50 5.57 3.16 8.88
C GLY A 50 6.73 2.97 7.91
N PHE A 51 6.45 2.76 6.62
CA PHE A 51 7.44 2.56 5.57
C PHE A 51 7.58 3.79 4.66
N LEU A 52 8.67 3.84 3.89
CA LEU A 52 8.92 4.88 2.89
C LEU A 52 8.50 4.39 1.50
N PRO A 53 7.58 5.07 0.79
CA PRO A 53 7.22 4.69 -0.57
C PRO A 53 8.37 4.98 -1.53
N VAL A 54 8.64 4.03 -2.43
CA VAL A 54 9.61 4.17 -3.52
C VAL A 54 8.97 3.65 -4.80
N ARG A 55 8.95 4.47 -5.84
CA ARG A 55 8.46 4.09 -7.17
C ARG A 55 9.54 3.29 -7.91
N ARG A 56 9.10 2.24 -8.62
CA ARG A 56 9.96 1.39 -9.45
C ARG A 56 9.28 1.02 -10.76
N ASN A 57 10.07 0.64 -11.77
CA ASN A 57 9.55 -0.04 -12.97
C ASN A 57 9.48 -1.57 -12.75
N SER A 58 9.00 -2.30 -13.77
CA SER A 58 8.92 -3.77 -13.76
C SER A 58 10.29 -4.45 -13.68
N ASP A 59 11.35 -3.77 -14.13
CA ASP A 59 12.75 -4.24 -14.07
C ASP A 59 13.41 -3.96 -12.70
N TYR A 60 12.63 -3.46 -11.74
CA TYR A 60 13.07 -3.08 -10.38
C TYR A 60 14.03 -1.89 -10.32
N ASP A 61 14.14 -1.12 -11.40
CA ASP A 61 14.85 0.16 -11.38
C ASP A 61 14.03 1.19 -10.60
N ARG A 62 14.72 1.92 -9.72
CA ARG A 62 14.12 3.00 -8.94
C ARG A 62 13.85 4.21 -9.83
N LEU A 63 12.64 4.74 -9.72
CA LEU A 63 12.21 5.95 -10.41
C LEU A 63 12.08 7.11 -9.42
N ASP A 64 11.95 8.32 -9.96
CA ASP A 64 11.57 9.47 -9.16
C ASP A 64 10.21 9.23 -8.51
N THR A 65 10.15 9.41 -7.19
CA THR A 65 8.98 9.15 -6.37
C THR A 65 8.41 10.51 -5.94
N PRO A 66 7.38 11.02 -6.64
CA PRO A 66 6.78 12.29 -6.26
C PRO A 66 6.13 12.15 -4.88
N ASP A 67 6.20 13.19 -4.06
CA ASP A 67 5.46 13.22 -2.80
C ASP A 67 3.97 13.45 -3.08
N ALA A 68 3.23 12.35 -3.25
CA ALA A 68 1.79 12.41 -3.46
C ALA A 68 1.04 12.82 -2.18
N LEU A 69 1.70 12.75 -1.01
CA LEU A 69 1.13 13.10 0.29
C LEU A 69 1.34 14.58 0.65
N ALA A 70 2.02 15.36 -0.20
CA ALA A 70 2.24 16.78 0.02
C ALA A 70 0.92 17.53 0.30
N GLY A 71 0.80 18.12 1.49
CA GLY A 71 -0.39 18.85 1.93
C GLY A 71 -1.52 17.99 2.51
N SER A 72 -1.32 16.67 2.64
CA SER A 72 -2.25 15.79 3.36
C SER A 72 -2.06 15.93 4.88
N PRO A 73 -3.12 15.76 5.70
CA PRO A 73 -3.00 15.73 7.16
C PRO A 73 -2.07 14.60 7.60
N GLU A 74 -1.31 14.79 8.69
CA GLU A 74 -0.31 13.83 9.17
C GLU A 74 -0.82 12.38 9.12
N ALA A 75 -0.20 11.60 8.23
CA ALA A 75 -0.61 10.24 7.90
C ALA A 75 0.23 9.18 8.64
N MET A 76 0.82 9.51 9.78
CA MET A 76 1.50 8.51 10.60
C MET A 76 0.47 7.77 11.44
N CYS A 77 0.27 6.48 11.15
CA CYS A 77 -0.38 5.58 12.09
C CYS A 77 0.75 4.94 12.91
N GLN A 78 0.93 5.37 14.15
CA GLN A 78 1.84 4.66 15.05
C GLN A 78 1.35 3.21 15.18
N PRO A 79 2.25 2.21 15.14
CA PRO A 79 1.84 0.83 15.38
C PRO A 79 1.09 0.74 16.71
N PRO A 80 0.00 -0.04 16.79
CA PRO A 80 -0.79 -0.10 18.00
C PRO A 80 0.07 -0.53 19.18
N LEU A 81 0.11 0.28 20.23
CA LEU A 81 0.71 -0.06 21.53
C LEU A 81 -0.21 -1.06 22.24
N HIS A 82 -0.33 -2.27 21.71
CA HIS A 82 -1.09 -3.33 22.35
C HIS A 82 -0.15 -4.17 23.22
N ALA A 83 -0.41 -4.19 24.53
CA ALA A 83 0.29 -5.13 25.42
C ALA A 83 -0.14 -6.55 25.06
N VAL A 84 0.83 -7.43 24.80
CA VAL A 84 0.60 -8.86 24.60
C VAL A 84 1.00 -9.56 25.89
N GLU A 85 0.03 -10.19 26.55
CA GLU A 85 0.28 -10.95 27.78
C GLU A 85 1.02 -12.26 27.44
N LEU A 86 2.04 -12.57 28.24
CA LEU A 86 2.80 -13.83 28.15
C LEU A 86 2.15 -14.87 29.07
N VAL A 87 2.03 -16.11 28.60
CA VAL A 87 1.70 -17.29 29.41
C VAL A 87 2.95 -18.11 29.65
#